data_AF-A0A2S8GHE1-F1
#
_entry.id   AF-A0A2S8GHE1-F1
#
_cell.length_a   1.000
_cell.length_b   1.000
_cell.length_c   1.000
_cell.angle_alpha   90.00
_cell.angle_beta   90.00
_cell.angle_gamma   90.00
#
_symmetry.space_group_name_H-M   'P 1'
#
loop_
_entity.id
_entity.type
_entity.pdbx_description
1 polymer ?
#
loop_
_entity_poly.entity_id
_entity_poly.type
_entity_poly.pdbx_seq_one_letter_code
_entity_poly.pdbx_strand_id
1 'polypeptide(L)'
;MCHPLVVASRTPLPIFQYTRGEADASAGQIYVSHFEATESPDSRVIFPLRFLYAVSTGHTGDACGFSGEYADAASARGELADFLERSLEFSSDLQMYVAPEQYGDSGVAPLKMDYVAPGDIRTWMTVFVEGDFYQIVRDD
;
A
#
# COMPACT_ATOMS: atom_id res chain seq x y z
N MET A 1 2.67 -3.68 -16.59
CA MET A 1 3.64 -3.05 -15.67
C MET A 1 2.99 -3.02 -14.30
N CYS A 2 3.74 -2.76 -13.25
CA CYS A 2 3.30 -2.93 -11.87
C CYS A 2 3.37 -1.57 -11.17
N HIS A 3 2.48 -1.27 -10.21
CA HIS A 3 2.47 0.00 -9.45
C HIS A 3 2.56 -0.26 -7.97
N PRO A 4 3.19 0.62 -7.19
CA PRO A 4 3.14 0.50 -5.74
C PRO A 4 1.71 0.71 -5.23
N LEU A 5 1.38 0.05 -4.13
CA LEU A 5 0.14 0.31 -3.40
C LEU A 5 0.22 1.69 -2.75
N VAL A 6 -0.83 2.50 -2.84
CA VAL A 6 -0.86 3.81 -2.19
C VAL A 6 -1.63 3.69 -0.88
N VAL A 7 -0.95 3.91 0.23
CA VAL A 7 -1.55 4.01 1.56
C VAL A 7 -1.69 5.49 1.93
N ALA A 8 -2.85 5.85 2.46
CA ALA A 8 -3.18 7.21 2.84
C ALA A 8 -3.67 7.28 4.29
N SER A 9 -3.16 8.25 5.04
CA SER A 9 -3.45 8.42 6.46
C SER A 9 -3.70 9.89 6.80
N ARG A 10 -4.54 10.15 7.81
CA ARG A 10 -4.72 11.52 8.36
C ARG A 10 -3.56 11.96 9.24
N THR A 11 -2.74 11.03 9.71
CA THR A 11 -1.60 11.28 10.59
C THR A 11 -0.34 10.65 10.00
N PRO A 12 0.85 11.23 10.23
CA PRO A 12 2.09 10.65 9.72
C PRO A 12 2.30 9.22 10.24
N LEU A 13 2.64 8.30 9.34
CA LEU A 13 2.90 6.89 9.64
C LEU A 13 4.39 6.62 9.95
N PRO A 14 4.69 5.58 10.76
CA PRO A 14 6.05 5.24 11.18
C PRO A 14 6.84 4.48 10.09
N ILE A 15 7.19 5.15 8.99
CA ILE A 15 7.79 4.49 7.81
C ILE A 15 9.30 4.23 7.90
N PHE A 16 10.00 4.74 8.92
CA PHE A 16 11.47 4.71 9.00
C PHE A 16 12.09 3.31 8.93
N GLN A 17 11.36 2.28 9.38
CA GLN A 17 11.83 0.88 9.32
C GLN A 17 11.63 0.25 7.93
N TYR A 18 10.86 0.90 7.07
CA TYR A 18 10.51 0.45 5.73
C TYR A 18 11.13 1.35 4.64
N THR A 19 12.02 2.30 5.00
CA THR A 19 12.75 3.07 4.00
C THR A 19 13.79 2.17 3.34
N ARG A 20 13.97 2.29 2.02
CA ARG A 20 14.95 1.50 1.27
C ARG A 20 16.36 1.77 1.78
N GLY A 21 16.94 0.80 2.49
CA GLY A 21 18.37 0.78 2.81
C GLY A 21 19.19 0.35 1.59
N GLU A 22 20.41 0.87 1.44
CA GLU A 22 21.29 0.56 0.30
C GLU A 22 21.79 -0.91 0.25
N ALA A 23 21.55 -1.72 1.29
CA ALA A 23 22.27 -2.98 1.51
C ALA A 23 21.45 -4.30 1.47
N ASP A 24 20.12 -4.28 1.50
CA ASP A 24 19.32 -5.52 1.49
C ASP A 24 18.00 -5.31 0.74
N ALA A 25 17.95 -5.77 -0.50
CA ALA A 25 16.71 -6.05 -1.21
C ALA A 25 16.51 -7.55 -1.21
N SER A 26 16.21 -8.09 -0.03
CA SER A 26 15.83 -9.49 0.05
C SER A 26 14.45 -9.68 -0.58
N ALA A 27 14.27 -10.83 -1.24
CA ALA A 27 13.00 -11.13 -1.87
C ALA A 27 11.93 -11.26 -0.77
N GLY A 28 10.85 -10.48 -0.88
CA GLY A 28 9.78 -10.45 0.12
C GLY A 28 9.79 -9.25 1.08
N GLN A 29 10.79 -8.38 1.04
CA GLN A 29 10.75 -7.11 1.77
C GLN A 29 9.88 -6.06 1.08
N ILE A 30 9.23 -5.19 1.87
CA ILE A 30 8.56 -3.99 1.35
C ILE A 30 9.38 -2.73 1.59
N TYR A 31 9.17 -1.74 0.74
CA TYR A 31 9.66 -0.39 0.89
C TYR A 31 8.51 0.59 0.88
N VAL A 32 8.56 1.55 1.80
CA VAL A 32 7.55 2.60 1.92
C VAL A 32 8.21 3.95 1.74
N SER A 33 7.73 4.72 0.78
CA SER A 33 8.17 6.10 0.53
C SER A 33 7.01 7.06 0.71
N HIS A 34 7.25 8.14 1.45
CA HIS A 34 6.31 9.26 1.52
C HIS A 34 6.44 10.13 0.25
N PHE A 35 5.33 10.58 -0.29
CA PHE A 35 5.32 11.56 -1.39
C PHE A 35 4.22 12.60 -1.16
N GLU A 36 4.41 13.81 -1.70
CA GLU A 36 3.50 14.92 -1.42
C GLU A 36 2.21 14.82 -2.24
N ALA A 37 1.05 14.89 -1.57
CA ALA A 37 -0.26 14.86 -2.22
C ALA A 37 -0.50 16.02 -3.20
N THR A 38 0.27 17.10 -3.07
CA THR A 38 0.24 18.28 -3.96
C THR A 38 0.74 17.98 -5.37
N GLU A 39 1.50 16.92 -5.57
CA GLU A 39 2.18 16.61 -6.83
C GLU A 39 1.30 15.87 -7.84
N SER A 40 0.15 15.31 -7.43
CA SER A 40 -0.70 14.45 -8.26
C SER A 40 -2.18 14.89 -8.24
N PRO A 41 -2.81 15.14 -9.41
CA PRO A 41 -4.26 15.26 -9.54
C PRO A 41 -5.05 14.14 -8.87
N ASP A 42 -4.65 12.87 -9.06
CA ASP A 42 -5.31 11.70 -8.45
C ASP A 42 -5.31 11.80 -6.93
N SER A 43 -4.18 12.20 -6.32
CA SER A 43 -4.04 12.39 -4.88
C SER A 43 -5.03 13.41 -4.31
N ARG A 44 -5.29 14.49 -5.05
CA ARG A 44 -6.22 15.54 -4.60
C ARG A 44 -7.68 15.08 -4.65
N VAL A 45 -8.00 14.17 -5.55
CA VAL A 45 -9.36 13.64 -5.72
C VAL A 45 -9.62 12.45 -4.80
N ILE A 46 -8.69 11.50 -4.75
CA ILE A 46 -8.83 10.22 -4.06
C ILE A 46 -8.52 10.38 -2.55
N PHE A 47 -7.49 11.15 -2.21
CA PHE A 47 -6.99 11.27 -0.84
C PHE A 47 -6.82 12.73 -0.40
N PRO A 48 -7.88 13.56 -0.43
CA PRO A 48 -7.78 14.95 -0.05
C PRO A 48 -7.29 15.06 1.41
N LEU A 49 -6.26 15.89 1.62
CA LEU A 49 -5.72 16.24 2.95
C LEU A 49 -5.13 15.07 3.74
N ARG A 50 -4.61 14.04 3.06
CA ARG A 50 -3.92 12.90 3.68
C ARG A 50 -2.42 12.90 3.38
N PHE A 51 -1.66 12.30 4.28
CA PHE A 51 -0.29 11.87 4.03
C PHE A 51 -0.32 10.61 3.16
N LEU A 52 0.52 10.57 2.13
CA LEU A 52 0.53 9.49 1.14
C LEU A 52 1.83 8.72 1.17
N TYR A 53 1.69 7.41 1.00
CA TYR A 53 2.77 6.46 1.10
C TYR A 53 2.67 5.47 -0.05
N ALA A 54 3.69 5.43 -0.90
CA ALA A 54 3.82 4.39 -1.91
C ALA A 54 4.49 3.17 -1.25
N VAL A 55 3.90 1.99 -1.42
CA VAL A 55 4.37 0.72 -0.90
C VAL A 55 4.77 -0.19 -2.06
N SER A 56 6.04 -0.53 -2.10
CA SER A 56 6.70 -1.30 -3.15
C SER A 56 7.26 -2.60 -2.59
N THR A 57 7.33 -3.66 -3.39
CA THR A 57 8.09 -4.86 -3.02
C THR A 57 9.54 -4.74 -3.48
N GLY A 58 10.49 -5.31 -2.74
CA GLY A 58 11.91 -5.18 -3.06
C GLY A 58 12.38 -5.94 -4.30
N HIS A 59 11.65 -6.97 -4.71
CA HIS A 59 11.98 -7.77 -5.89
C HIS A 59 11.42 -7.19 -7.19
N THR A 60 10.16 -6.72 -7.17
CA THR A 60 9.48 -6.25 -8.38
C THR A 60 9.31 -4.74 -8.45
N GLY A 61 9.53 -4.03 -7.34
CA GLY A 61 9.34 -2.59 -7.22
C GLY A 61 7.90 -2.17 -6.93
N ASP A 62 6.92 -3.08 -7.01
CA ASP A 62 5.52 -2.72 -7.20
C ASP A 62 4.54 -3.79 -6.65
N ALA A 63 3.23 -3.55 -6.78
CA ALA A 63 2.14 -4.35 -6.22
C ALA A 63 2.04 -5.77 -6.79
N CYS A 64 2.57 -6.01 -7.99
CA CYS A 64 2.68 -7.36 -8.53
C CYS A 64 3.44 -8.30 -7.61
N GLY A 65 4.40 -7.77 -6.83
CA GLY A 65 5.15 -8.56 -5.86
C GLY A 65 4.33 -9.05 -4.67
N PHE A 66 3.08 -8.60 -4.50
CA PHE A 66 2.16 -9.14 -3.49
C PHE A 66 1.28 -10.27 -4.02
N SER A 67 1.32 -10.61 -5.32
CA SER A 67 0.38 -11.55 -5.95
C SER A 67 1.00 -12.93 -6.18
N GLY A 68 0.24 -13.99 -5.95
CA GLY A 68 0.65 -15.38 -6.22
C GLY A 68 1.10 -16.16 -4.98
N GLU A 69 1.39 -17.45 -5.21
CA GLU A 69 1.64 -18.46 -4.16
C GLU A 69 3.13 -18.67 -3.83
N TYR A 70 4.03 -17.93 -4.46
CA TYR A 70 5.46 -18.05 -4.20
C TYR A 70 5.84 -17.39 -2.87
N ALA A 71 6.89 -17.92 -2.23
CA ALA A 71 7.30 -17.56 -0.87
C ALA A 71 7.53 -16.04 -0.70
N ASP A 72 8.11 -15.39 -1.71
CA ASP A 72 8.41 -13.96 -1.66
C ASP A 72 7.14 -13.11 -1.65
N ALA A 73 6.09 -13.49 -2.39
CA ALA A 73 4.82 -12.79 -2.35
C ALA A 73 4.10 -12.99 -1.01
N ALA A 74 4.17 -14.20 -0.44
CA ALA A 74 3.66 -14.44 0.90
C ALA A 74 4.39 -13.61 1.96
N SER A 75 5.72 -13.50 1.86
CA SER A 75 6.53 -12.65 2.74
C SER A 75 6.17 -11.17 2.58
N ALA A 76 6.04 -10.67 1.35
CA ALA A 76 5.69 -9.29 1.08
C ALA A 76 4.30 -8.91 1.62
N ARG A 77 3.32 -9.82 1.51
CA ARG A 77 1.99 -9.65 2.12
C ARG A 77 2.06 -9.65 3.65
N GLY A 78 2.92 -10.51 4.22
CA GLY A 78 3.20 -10.52 5.65
C GLY A 78 3.74 -9.18 6.14
N GLU A 79 4.76 -8.65 5.48
CA GLU A 79 5.34 -7.34 5.84
C GLU A 79 4.38 -6.17 5.62
N LEU A 80 3.59 -6.20 4.54
CA LEU A 80 2.53 -5.20 4.31
C LEU A 80 1.52 -5.20 5.45
N ALA A 81 1.07 -6.39 5.87
CA ALA A 81 0.12 -6.51 6.95
C ALA A 81 0.70 -6.02 8.29
N ASP A 82 1.95 -6.38 8.61
CA ASP A 82 2.64 -5.87 9.80
C ASP A 82 2.79 -4.34 9.79
N PHE A 83 3.07 -3.76 8.62
CA PHE A 83 3.13 -2.30 8.44
C PHE A 83 1.75 -1.66 8.70
N LEU A 84 0.68 -2.24 8.17
CA LEU A 84 -0.68 -1.73 8.31
C LEU A 84 -1.17 -1.84 9.76
N GLU A 85 -0.91 -2.94 10.46
CA GLU A 85 -1.23 -3.11 11.89
C GLU A 85 -0.58 -2.03 12.74
N ARG A 86 0.73 -1.83 12.57
CA ARG A 86 1.46 -0.78 13.28
C ARG A 86 0.90 0.59 12.93
N SER A 87 0.57 0.83 11.66
CA SER A 87 -0.02 2.10 11.21
C SER A 87 -1.38 2.39 11.86
N LEU A 88 -2.19 1.36 12.13
CA LEU A 88 -3.49 1.48 12.83
C LEU A 88 -3.35 1.87 14.32
N GLU A 89 -2.16 1.79 14.90
CA GLU A 89 -1.86 2.35 16.23
C GLU A 89 -1.77 3.88 16.20
N PHE A 90 -1.40 4.46 15.05
CA PHE A 90 -1.21 5.91 14.85
C PHE A 90 -2.38 6.58 14.13
N SER A 91 -3.10 5.84 13.28
CA SER A 91 -4.25 6.34 12.54
C SER A 91 -5.36 5.31 12.43
N SER A 92 -6.54 5.62 12.99
CA SER A 92 -7.74 4.81 12.76
C SER A 92 -8.37 5.03 11.39
N ASP A 93 -7.91 6.04 10.65
CA ASP A 93 -8.41 6.41 9.33
C ASP A 93 -7.31 6.16 8.29
N LEU A 94 -7.10 4.88 7.99
CA LEU A 94 -6.09 4.37 7.08
C LEU A 94 -6.77 3.80 5.83
N GLN A 95 -6.40 4.31 4.66
CA GLN A 95 -6.96 3.89 3.39
C GLN A 95 -5.87 3.35 2.47
N MET A 96 -6.20 2.40 1.62
CA MET A 96 -5.27 1.80 0.66
C MET A 96 -5.91 1.76 -0.72
N TYR A 97 -5.16 2.17 -1.73
CA TYR A 97 -5.57 2.15 -3.12
C TYR A 97 -4.59 1.34 -3.95
N VAL A 98 -5.10 0.41 -4.76
CA VAL A 98 -4.33 -0.33 -5.75
C VAL A 98 -4.29 0.52 -7.01
N ALA A 99 -3.25 1.34 -7.14
CA ALA A 99 -3.17 2.32 -8.22
C ALA A 99 -2.93 1.67 -9.60
N PRO A 100 -3.45 2.30 -10.69
CA PRO A 100 -3.16 1.90 -12.06
C PRO A 100 -1.75 2.29 -12.48
N GLU A 101 -1.31 1.74 -13.63
CA GLU A 101 -0.45 2.39 -14.64
C GLU A 101 0.53 3.52 -14.23
N GLN A 102 -0.11 4.62 -13.88
CA GLN A 102 0.44 5.94 -13.67
C GLN A 102 -0.41 6.61 -12.58
N TYR A 103 -0.06 6.39 -11.31
CA TYR A 103 -0.66 7.15 -10.22
C TYR A 103 -0.23 8.61 -10.34
N GLY A 104 -1.16 9.51 -10.62
CA GLY A 104 -0.81 10.89 -10.90
C GLY A 104 -1.84 11.58 -11.78
N ASP A 105 -2.14 11.00 -12.93
CA ASP A 105 -2.98 11.61 -13.97
C ASP A 105 -3.94 10.59 -14.60
N SER A 106 -4.22 9.50 -13.88
CA SER A 106 -5.04 8.41 -14.40
C SER A 106 -6.52 8.79 -14.49
N GLY A 107 -6.99 9.70 -13.63
CA GLY A 107 -8.39 10.11 -13.56
C GLY A 107 -9.33 8.99 -13.11
N VAL A 108 -8.79 7.85 -12.66
CA VAL A 108 -9.58 6.71 -12.17
C VAL A 108 -9.88 6.95 -10.70
N ALA A 109 -11.08 7.47 -10.42
CA ALA A 109 -11.60 7.51 -9.08
C ALA A 109 -12.02 6.09 -8.65
N PRO A 110 -11.73 5.67 -7.41
CA PRO A 110 -12.22 4.41 -6.86
C PRO A 110 -13.71 4.23 -7.09
N LEU A 111 -14.11 3.09 -7.66
CA LEU A 111 -15.51 2.81 -7.93
C LEU A 111 -16.25 2.25 -6.71
N LYS A 112 -15.52 1.63 -5.79
CA LYS A 112 -16.05 0.97 -4.58
C LYS A 112 -15.04 1.05 -3.45
N MET A 113 -15.56 1.08 -2.23
CA MET A 113 -14.76 0.98 -1.01
C MET A 113 -15.16 -0.29 -0.28
N ASP A 114 -14.18 -1.15 -0.01
CA ASP A 114 -14.34 -2.33 0.84
C ASP A 114 -13.52 -2.18 2.13
N TYR A 115 -13.78 -3.05 3.10
CA TYR A 115 -13.05 -3.09 4.37
C TYR A 115 -12.14 -4.31 4.37
N VAL A 116 -10.91 -4.12 4.83
CA VAL A 116 -9.94 -5.20 4.95
C VAL A 116 -9.15 -5.05 6.24
N ALA A 117 -8.92 -6.15 6.92
CA ALA A 117 -8.01 -6.22 8.04
C ALA A 117 -6.63 -6.73 7.59
N PRO A 118 -5.53 -6.35 8.27
CA PRO A 118 -4.21 -6.89 7.97
C PRO A 118 -4.15 -8.42 7.96
N GLY A 119 -4.90 -9.12 8.81
CA GLY A 119 -5.02 -10.58 8.78
C GLY A 119 -5.50 -11.13 7.43
N ASP A 120 -6.47 -10.47 6.80
CA ASP A 120 -6.99 -10.86 5.47
C ASP A 120 -5.88 -10.79 4.41
N ILE A 121 -5.14 -9.67 4.40
CA ILE A 121 -4.06 -9.40 3.44
C ILE A 121 -3.00 -10.50 3.45
N ARG A 122 -2.66 -11.05 4.62
CA ARG A 122 -1.69 -12.15 4.72
C ARG A 122 -2.08 -13.38 3.89
N THR A 123 -3.39 -13.61 3.73
CA THR A 123 -3.95 -14.77 3.04
C THR A 123 -4.32 -14.51 1.58
N TRP A 124 -4.27 -13.25 1.12
CA TRP A 124 -4.68 -12.89 -0.23
C TRP A 124 -3.77 -13.46 -1.30
N MET A 125 -4.33 -14.24 -2.23
CA MET A 125 -3.55 -14.82 -3.34
C MET A 125 -3.61 -13.96 -4.61
N THR A 126 -4.71 -13.23 -4.83
CA THR A 126 -5.00 -12.52 -6.10
C THR A 126 -5.72 -11.17 -5.94
N VAL A 127 -5.83 -10.64 -4.72
CA VAL A 127 -6.84 -9.60 -4.38
C VAL A 127 -6.39 -8.16 -4.65
N PHE A 128 -5.14 -7.92 -5.05
CA PHE A 128 -4.68 -6.57 -5.40
C PHE A 128 -5.04 -6.25 -6.86
N VAL A 129 -6.33 -6.00 -7.12
CA VAL A 129 -6.83 -5.62 -8.44
C VAL A 129 -6.74 -4.11 -8.60
N GLU A 130 -6.23 -3.66 -9.75
CA GLU A 130 -6.18 -2.24 -10.10
C GLU A 130 -7.54 -1.55 -9.89
N GLY A 131 -7.50 -0.39 -9.23
CA GLY A 131 -8.69 0.41 -8.94
C GLY A 131 -9.38 0.05 -7.62
N ASP A 132 -8.97 -1.05 -6.97
CA ASP A 132 -9.51 -1.40 -5.66
C ASP A 132 -9.11 -0.38 -4.61
N PHE A 133 -10.07 -0.07 -3.74
CA PHE A 133 -9.90 0.88 -2.68
C PHE A 133 -10.45 0.32 -1.37
N TYR A 134 -9.62 0.38 -0.35
CA TYR A 134 -9.85 -0.30 0.90
C TYR A 134 -9.77 0.69 2.06
N GLN A 135 -10.75 0.61 2.95
CA GLN A 135 -10.61 1.09 4.31
C GLN A 135 -9.93 0.01 5.13
N ILE A 136 -8.74 0.31 5.65
CA ILE A 136 -8.03 -0.61 6.52
C ILE A 136 -8.63 -0.50 7.92
N VAL A 137 -8.99 -1.66 8.50
CA VAL A 137 -9.55 -1.79 9.84
C VAL A 137 -8.70 -2.73 10.68
N ARG A 138 -8.88 -2.70 12.01
CA ARG A 138 -8.19 -3.65 12.89
C ARG A 138 -8.81 -5.04 12.70
N ASP A 139 -7.99 -6.08 12.88
CA ASP A 139 -8.48 -7.44 13.05
C ASP A 139 -9.37 -7.51 14.31
N ASP A 140 -10.48 -8.25 14.20
CA ASP A 140 -11.45 -8.51 15.29
C ASP A 140 -10.98 -9.61 16.25
#